data_AF-A0A1J0VS94-F1
#
_entry.id   AF-A0A1J0VS94-F1
#
_cell.length_a   1.000
_cell.length_b   1.000
_cell.length_c   1.000
_cell.angle_alpha   90.00
_cell.angle_beta   90.00
_cell.angle_gamma   90.00
#
_symmetry.space_group_name_H-M   'P 1'
#
loop_
_entity.id
_entity.type
_entity.pdbx_description
1 polymer ?
#
loop_
_entity_poly.entity_id
_entity_poly.type
_entity_poly.pdbx_seq_one_letter_code
_entity_poly.pdbx_strand_id
1 'polypeptide(L)'
;MTTLTRRGWKLATPMWFPLLCVAVTVLASVPVGVLLDSGIGIGWYWLVASPLSAIVSGWYFTRRPTQMPDLRGLAVLFTGMGLLIAVGLIAWLYRGAWSLVAPWLVVGIGLAALAVGMRSLATAVVGGTAIASALVVAIVDPAHGYSWLALIIGLVAAVAAATEMLRIEPGTGHG
;
A
#
# COMPACT_ATOMS: atom_id res chain seq x y z
N MET A 1 2.95 32.13 8.02
CA MET A 1 2.83 31.02 7.02
C MET A 1 3.10 29.64 7.60
N THR A 2 3.88 29.49 8.69
CA THR A 2 4.19 28.22 9.37
C THR A 2 3.04 27.58 10.17
N THR A 3 1.97 28.32 10.43
CA THR A 3 0.83 27.85 11.24
C THR A 3 -0.28 27.17 10.43
N LEU A 4 -0.35 27.42 9.12
CA LEU A 4 -1.35 26.79 8.23
C LEU A 4 -1.00 25.33 7.90
N THR A 5 0.29 25.00 7.79
CA THR A 5 0.77 23.63 7.53
C THR A 5 0.44 22.68 8.67
N ARG A 6 0.57 23.12 9.93
CA ARG A 6 0.30 22.30 11.12
C ARG A 6 -1.19 21.98 11.32
N ARG A 7 -2.09 22.91 10.95
CA ARG A 7 -3.55 22.70 10.98
C ARG A 7 -4.04 21.79 9.86
N GLY A 8 -3.45 21.89 8.67
CA GLY A 8 -3.79 21.02 7.53
C GLY A 8 -3.45 19.54 7.74
N TRP A 9 -2.50 19.22 8.61
CA TRP A 9 -2.15 17.85 9.02
C TRP A 9 -3.09 17.26 10.07
N LYS A 10 -3.82 18.08 10.83
CA LYS A 10 -4.86 17.62 11.77
C LYS A 10 -6.15 17.13 11.08
N LEU A 11 -6.27 17.31 9.77
CA LEU A 11 -7.36 16.80 8.93
C LEU A 11 -6.89 15.63 8.04
N ALA A 12 -5.81 14.97 8.42
CA ALA A 12 -5.37 13.74 7.76
C ALA A 12 -6.46 12.68 7.91
N THR A 13 -6.92 12.16 6.78
CA THR A 13 -7.89 11.07 6.76
C THR A 13 -7.22 9.84 7.40
N PRO A 14 -7.89 9.11 8.31
CA PRO A 14 -7.31 7.93 8.94
C PRO A 14 -6.98 6.87 7.89
N MET A 15 -5.70 6.57 7.70
CA MET A 15 -5.21 5.64 6.66
C MET A 15 -4.96 4.22 7.19
N TRP A 16 -5.25 3.95 8.46
CA TRP A 16 -4.99 2.64 9.07
C TRP A 16 -5.62 1.48 8.31
N PHE A 17 -6.84 1.64 7.78
CA PHE A 17 -7.57 0.54 7.15
C PHE A 17 -6.97 0.14 5.79
N PRO A 18 -6.74 1.08 4.83
CA PRO A 18 -5.99 0.76 3.63
C PRO A 18 -4.60 0.20 3.90
N LEU A 19 -3.89 0.73 4.90
CA LEU A 19 -2.55 0.23 5.28
C LEU A 19 -2.62 -1.19 5.84
N LEU A 20 -3.66 -1.52 6.59
CA LEU A 20 -3.91 -2.87 7.07
C LEU A 20 -4.24 -3.82 5.93
N CYS A 21 -5.06 -3.40 4.95
CA CYS A 21 -5.30 -4.17 3.74
C CYS A 21 -4.00 -4.46 2.99
N VAL A 22 -3.14 -3.47 2.80
CA VAL A 22 -1.81 -3.64 2.19
C VAL A 22 -0.94 -4.60 3.02
N ALA A 23 -0.88 -4.44 4.33
CA ALA A 23 -0.09 -5.31 5.19
C ALA A 23 -0.52 -6.77 5.08
N VAL A 24 -1.83 -7.02 5.16
CA VAL A 24 -2.40 -8.38 5.09
C VAL A 24 -2.16 -8.99 3.71
N THR A 25 -2.39 -8.26 2.61
CA THR A 25 -2.18 -8.81 1.27
C THR A 25 -0.70 -9.06 0.98
N VAL A 26 0.18 -8.14 1.36
CA VAL A 26 1.62 -8.30 1.19
C VAL A 26 2.15 -9.48 2.01
N LEU A 27 1.78 -9.60 3.29
CA LEU A 27 2.26 -10.70 4.13
C LEU A 27 1.68 -12.05 3.72
N ALA A 28 0.40 -12.10 3.34
CA ALA A 28 -0.22 -13.32 2.85
C ALA A 28 0.38 -13.79 1.51
N SER A 29 0.99 -12.89 0.73
CA SER A 29 1.67 -13.28 -0.51
C SER A 29 2.90 -14.17 -0.29
N VAL A 30 3.53 -14.13 0.90
CA VAL A 30 4.72 -14.95 1.24
C VAL A 30 4.37 -16.45 1.33
N PRO A 31 3.45 -16.90 2.22
CA PRO A 31 3.09 -18.31 2.28
C PRO A 31 2.44 -18.79 0.98
N VAL A 32 1.71 -17.94 0.26
CA VAL A 32 1.14 -18.29 -1.05
C VAL A 32 2.24 -18.51 -2.09
N GLY A 33 3.30 -17.70 -2.06
CA GLY A 33 4.47 -17.89 -2.90
C GLY A 33 5.21 -19.20 -2.62
N VAL A 34 5.33 -19.57 -1.35
CA VAL A 34 5.94 -20.84 -0.92
C VAL A 34 5.06 -22.04 -1.30
N LEU A 35 3.73 -21.93 -1.18
CA LEU A 35 2.80 -23.02 -1.44
C LEU A 35 2.60 -23.30 -2.94
N LEU A 36 2.66 -22.28 -3.79
CA LEU A 36 2.35 -22.40 -5.22
C LEU A 36 3.56 -22.66 -6.11
N ASP A 37 4.78 -22.58 -5.56
CA ASP A 37 6.10 -22.94 -6.11
C ASP A 37 6.36 -22.60 -7.60
N SER A 38 5.58 -21.67 -8.13
CA SER A 38 5.58 -21.25 -9.52
C SER A 38 5.32 -19.75 -9.53
N GLY A 39 6.19 -18.99 -10.20
CA GLY A 39 6.03 -17.53 -10.33
C GLY A 39 4.66 -17.11 -10.91
N ILE A 40 3.98 -18.03 -11.59
CA ILE A 40 2.61 -17.89 -12.09
C ILE A 40 1.59 -17.82 -10.93
N GLY A 41 1.75 -18.61 -9.88
CA GLY A 41 0.85 -18.63 -8.71
C GLY A 41 0.83 -17.32 -7.94
N ILE A 42 2.00 -16.68 -7.77
CA ILE A 42 2.10 -15.34 -7.18
C ILE A 42 1.39 -14.30 -8.05
N GLY A 43 1.51 -14.39 -9.37
CA GLY A 43 0.79 -13.50 -10.29
C GLY A 43 -0.73 -13.61 -10.14
N TRP A 44 -1.27 -14.83 -10.04
CA TRP A 44 -2.69 -15.08 -9.80
C TRP A 44 -3.16 -14.55 -8.45
N TYR A 45 -2.35 -14.70 -7.41
CA TYR A 45 -2.64 -14.12 -6.10
C TYR A 45 -2.85 -12.60 -6.21
N TRP A 46 -1.91 -11.90 -6.85
CA TRP A 46 -1.98 -10.44 -6.99
C TRP A 46 -3.12 -9.97 -7.90
N LEU A 47 -3.50 -10.76 -8.91
CA LEU A 47 -4.68 -10.49 -9.74
C LEU A 47 -5.98 -10.47 -8.95
N VAL A 48 -6.07 -11.23 -7.85
CA VAL A 48 -7.28 -11.29 -6.99
C VAL A 48 -7.15 -10.37 -5.78
N ALA A 49 -6.00 -10.39 -5.10
CA ALA A 49 -5.78 -9.64 -3.87
C ALA A 49 -5.78 -8.13 -4.08
N SER A 50 -5.18 -7.64 -5.19
CA SER A 50 -5.12 -6.21 -5.49
C SER A 50 -6.51 -5.60 -5.69
N PRO A 51 -7.38 -6.10 -6.59
CA PRO A 51 -8.68 -5.47 -6.80
C PRO A 51 -9.56 -5.63 -5.57
N LEU A 52 -9.48 -6.76 -4.87
CA LEU A 52 -10.20 -6.96 -3.62
C LEU A 52 -9.79 -5.92 -2.57
N SER A 53 -8.50 -5.70 -2.36
CA SER A 53 -8.01 -4.70 -1.41
C SER A 53 -8.41 -3.26 -1.78
N ALA A 54 -8.44 -2.94 -3.08
CA ALA A 54 -8.89 -1.64 -3.59
C ALA A 54 -10.40 -1.44 -3.37
N ILE A 55 -11.22 -2.46 -3.67
CA ILE A 55 -12.67 -2.42 -3.46
C ILE A 55 -12.99 -2.29 -1.97
N VAL A 56 -12.35 -3.10 -1.11
CA VAL A 56 -12.55 -3.07 0.34
C VAL A 56 -12.13 -1.73 0.93
N SER A 57 -10.99 -1.18 0.50
CA SER A 57 -10.52 0.15 0.91
C SER A 57 -11.45 1.26 0.42
N GLY A 58 -11.94 1.19 -0.83
CA GLY A 58 -12.90 2.14 -1.38
C GLY A 58 -14.24 2.10 -0.63
N TRP A 59 -14.76 0.91 -0.36
CA TRP A 59 -15.98 0.69 0.43
C TRP A 59 -15.87 1.27 1.84
N TYR A 60 -14.71 1.12 2.48
CA TYR A 60 -14.44 1.72 3.78
C TYR A 60 -14.57 3.25 3.77
N PHE A 61 -14.03 3.91 2.74
CA PHE A 61 -14.13 5.36 2.61
C PHE A 61 -15.54 5.83 2.25
N THR A 62 -16.30 5.08 1.45
CA THR A 62 -17.69 5.46 1.09
C THR A 62 -18.68 5.27 2.25
N ARG A 63 -18.41 4.36 3.18
CA ARG A 63 -19.27 4.08 4.35
C ARG A 63 -19.05 4.99 5.54
N ARG A 64 -18.01 5.85 5.57
CA ARG A 64 -17.79 6.80 6.67
C ARG A 64 -18.68 8.05 6.51
N PRO A 65 -19.66 8.29 7.40
CA PRO A 65 -20.65 9.37 7.24
C PRO A 65 -20.13 10.79 7.58
N THR A 66 -18.85 10.97 7.94
CA THR A 66 -18.33 12.25 8.48
C THR A 66 -17.37 13.00 7.56
N GLN A 67 -17.13 12.55 6.33
CA GLN A 67 -16.34 13.30 5.35
C GLN A 67 -17.24 13.73 4.18
N MET A 68 -17.29 15.04 3.94
CA MET A 68 -17.97 15.67 2.79
C MET A 68 -17.71 14.87 1.49
N PRO A 69 -18.68 14.80 0.55
CA PRO A 69 -18.71 13.87 -0.58
C PRO A 69 -17.34 13.75 -1.27
N ASP A 70 -16.55 12.75 -0.86
CA ASP A 70 -15.09 12.91 -0.86
C ASP A 70 -14.50 12.31 -2.14
N LEU A 71 -14.04 13.19 -3.03
CA LEU A 71 -13.17 12.88 -4.18
C LEU A 71 -11.98 11.98 -3.79
N ARG A 72 -11.63 11.92 -2.50
CA ARG A 72 -10.57 11.08 -1.93
C ARG A 72 -10.84 9.58 -2.03
N GLY A 73 -12.08 9.13 -1.81
CA GLY A 73 -12.44 7.71 -1.95
C GLY A 73 -12.30 7.24 -3.41
N LEU A 74 -12.73 8.10 -4.35
CA LEU A 74 -12.49 7.91 -5.78
C LEU A 74 -11.00 7.96 -6.11
N ALA A 75 -10.22 8.87 -5.53
CA ALA A 75 -8.79 8.95 -5.74
C ALA A 75 -8.06 7.67 -5.28
N VAL A 76 -8.43 7.09 -4.13
CA VAL A 76 -7.91 5.79 -3.67
C VAL A 76 -8.27 4.68 -4.66
N LEU A 77 -9.52 4.63 -5.12
CA LEU A 77 -10.00 3.63 -6.08
C LEU A 77 -9.27 3.76 -7.43
N PHE A 78 -9.18 4.96 -8.00
CA PHE A 78 -8.50 5.23 -9.27
C PHE A 78 -6.99 5.00 -9.17
N THR A 79 -6.37 5.37 -8.06
CA THR A 79 -4.94 5.09 -7.83
C THR A 79 -4.71 3.59 -7.71
N GLY A 80 -5.58 2.87 -7.00
CA GLY A 80 -5.55 1.41 -6.90
C GLY A 80 -5.72 0.72 -8.26
N MET A 81 -6.69 1.15 -9.07
CA MET A 81 -6.89 0.65 -10.44
C MET A 81 -5.71 0.98 -11.36
N GLY A 82 -5.19 2.21 -11.29
CA GLY A 82 -4.04 2.64 -12.08
C GLY A 82 -2.79 1.84 -11.76
N LEU A 83 -2.54 1.58 -10.47
CA LEU A 83 -1.48 0.68 -10.00
C LEU A 83 -1.66 -0.74 -10.54
N LEU A 84 -2.88 -1.27 -10.49
CA LEU A 84 -3.22 -2.60 -11.01
C LEU A 84 -2.92 -2.74 -12.50
N ILE A 85 -3.36 -1.75 -13.28
CA ILE A 85 -3.14 -1.72 -14.73
C ILE A 85 -1.65 -1.59 -15.03
N ALA A 86 -0.94 -0.68 -14.35
CA ALA A 86 0.49 -0.46 -14.56
C ALA A 86 1.33 -1.70 -14.20
N VAL A 87 1.03 -2.34 -13.06
CA VAL A 87 1.68 -3.58 -12.63
C VAL A 87 1.38 -4.72 -13.60
N GLY A 88 0.12 -4.87 -14.02
CA GLY A 88 -0.28 -5.89 -14.99
C GLY A 88 0.40 -5.72 -16.35
N LEU A 89 0.51 -4.48 -16.83
CA LEU A 89 1.20 -4.16 -18.08
C LEU A 89 2.70 -4.45 -17.99
N ILE A 90 3.34 -4.11 -16.88
CA ILE A 90 4.76 -4.38 -16.64
C ILE A 90 5.02 -5.89 -16.53
N ALA A 91 4.17 -6.63 -15.83
CA ALA A 91 4.26 -8.08 -15.74
C ALA A 91 4.06 -8.76 -17.11
N TRP A 92 3.26 -8.16 -18.00
CA TRP A 92 3.05 -8.66 -19.35
C TRP A 92 4.23 -8.35 -20.29
N LEU A 93 4.81 -7.15 -20.19
CA LEU A 93 5.90 -6.67 -21.03
C LEU A 93 7.28 -7.18 -20.60
N TYR A 94 7.53 -7.32 -19.30
CA TYR A 94 8.83 -7.73 -18.77
C TYR A 94 8.86 -9.20 -18.37
N ARG A 95 9.63 -10.00 -19.12
CA ARG A 95 9.99 -11.39 -18.78
C ARG A 95 11.50 -11.47 -18.55
N GLY A 96 11.94 -11.20 -17.32
CA GLY A 96 13.35 -11.22 -16.92
C GLY A 96 13.50 -10.92 -15.44
N ALA A 97 14.74 -10.78 -14.94
CA ALA A 97 15.02 -10.52 -13.53
C ALA A 97 14.23 -9.33 -12.93
N TRP A 98 13.90 -8.35 -13.77
CA TRP A 98 13.13 -7.15 -13.39
C TRP A 98 11.63 -7.39 -13.19
N SER A 99 11.09 -8.54 -13.59
CA SER A 99 9.66 -8.86 -13.45
C SER A 99 9.20 -8.88 -12.00
N LEU A 100 10.12 -9.17 -11.07
CA LEU A 100 9.87 -9.14 -9.63
C LEU A 100 9.99 -7.74 -9.05
N VAL A 101 10.91 -6.91 -9.54
CA VAL A 101 11.23 -5.60 -8.96
C VAL A 101 10.29 -4.49 -9.46
N ALA A 102 10.03 -4.46 -10.77
CA ALA A 102 9.31 -3.37 -11.41
C ALA A 102 7.88 -3.17 -10.86
N PRO A 103 7.11 -4.23 -10.53
CA PRO A 103 5.83 -4.09 -9.84
C PRO A 103 5.91 -3.32 -8.51
N TRP A 104 6.92 -3.58 -7.69
CA TRP A 104 7.05 -2.94 -6.38
C TRP A 104 7.47 -1.48 -6.46
N LEU A 105 8.24 -1.11 -7.48
CA LEU A 105 8.52 0.30 -7.77
C LEU A 105 7.24 1.06 -8.12
N VAL A 106 6.38 0.46 -8.95
CA VAL A 106 5.10 1.05 -9.33
C VAL A 106 4.20 1.22 -8.11
N VAL A 107 4.07 0.17 -7.29
CA VAL A 107 3.32 0.21 -6.01
C VAL A 107 3.87 1.30 -5.10
N GLY A 108 5.19 1.38 -4.92
CA GLY A 108 5.83 2.40 -4.09
C GLY A 108 5.56 3.83 -4.58
N ILE A 109 5.64 4.06 -5.89
CA ILE A 109 5.33 5.36 -6.52
C ILE A 109 3.85 5.72 -6.33
N GLY A 110 2.93 4.78 -6.56
CA GLY A 110 1.49 5.05 -6.36
C GLY A 110 1.14 5.29 -4.90
N LEU A 111 1.78 4.59 -3.95
CA LEU A 111 1.65 4.88 -2.52
C LEU A 111 2.21 6.26 -2.16
N ALA A 112 3.33 6.68 -2.75
CA ALA A 112 3.87 8.01 -2.55
C ALA A 112 2.93 9.11 -3.10
N ALA A 113 2.36 8.91 -4.29
CA ALA A 113 1.36 9.82 -4.85
C ALA A 113 0.10 9.89 -3.97
N LEU A 114 -0.37 8.73 -3.47
CA LEU A 114 -1.48 8.66 -2.54
C LEU A 114 -1.18 9.36 -1.22
N ALA A 115 0.05 9.22 -0.71
CA ALA A 115 0.50 9.90 0.49
C ALA A 115 0.46 11.42 0.36
N VAL A 116 0.82 11.95 -0.81
CA VAL A 116 0.69 13.39 -1.13
C VAL A 116 -0.77 13.80 -1.18
N GLY A 117 -1.63 13.04 -1.88
CA GLY A 117 -3.05 13.33 -2.00
C GLY A 117 -3.80 13.29 -0.66
N MET A 118 -3.46 12.31 0.20
CA MET A 118 -4.09 12.08 1.49
C MET A 118 -3.37 12.78 2.65
N ARG A 119 -2.22 13.42 2.39
CA ARG A 119 -1.33 14.04 3.39
C ARG A 119 -0.99 13.09 4.54
N SER A 120 -0.73 11.82 4.22
CA SER A 120 -0.43 10.79 5.21
C SER A 120 1.06 10.46 5.24
N LEU A 121 1.71 10.78 6.35
CA LEU A 121 3.11 10.40 6.59
C LEU A 121 3.26 8.88 6.66
N ALA A 122 2.29 8.17 7.23
CA ALA A 122 2.31 6.72 7.32
C ALA A 122 2.33 6.07 5.92
N THR A 123 1.47 6.53 5.02
CA THR A 123 1.48 6.07 3.62
C THR A 123 2.77 6.44 2.89
N ALA A 124 3.34 7.62 3.17
CA ALA A 124 4.62 8.03 2.58
C ALA A 124 5.77 7.11 3.01
N VAL A 125 5.82 6.73 4.29
CA VAL A 125 6.83 5.80 4.82
C VAL A 125 6.71 4.43 4.15
N VAL A 126 5.49 3.89 4.01
CA VAL A 126 5.27 2.60 3.35
C VAL A 126 5.66 2.66 1.87
N GLY A 127 5.26 3.72 1.16
CA GLY A 127 5.64 3.93 -0.24
C GLY A 127 7.16 4.07 -0.43
N GLY A 128 7.81 4.88 0.40
CA GLY A 128 9.27 5.03 0.38
C GLY A 128 10.01 3.73 0.70
N THR A 129 9.51 2.95 1.66
CA THR A 129 10.05 1.64 2.01
C THR A 129 9.92 0.66 0.85
N ALA A 130 8.80 0.66 0.15
CA ALA A 130 8.59 -0.18 -1.02
C ALA A 130 9.59 0.16 -2.15
N ILE A 131 9.80 1.45 -2.41
CA ILE A 131 10.79 1.92 -3.40
C ILE A 131 12.21 1.51 -2.98
N ALA A 132 12.61 1.80 -1.74
CA ALA A 132 13.95 1.50 -1.23
C ALA A 132 14.23 -0.01 -1.25
N SER A 133 13.29 -0.82 -0.79
CA SER A 133 13.41 -2.29 -0.78
C SER A 133 13.50 -2.85 -2.20
N ALA A 134 12.69 -2.33 -3.13
CA ALA A 134 12.75 -2.73 -4.54
C ALA A 134 14.10 -2.40 -5.17
N LEU A 135 14.66 -1.21 -4.90
CA LEU A 135 15.99 -0.83 -5.39
C LEU A 135 17.09 -1.71 -4.82
N VAL A 136 17.04 -2.01 -3.51
CA VAL A 136 18.02 -2.92 -2.87
C VAL A 136 17.96 -4.30 -3.50
N VAL A 137 16.78 -4.86 -3.70
CA VAL A 137 16.61 -6.18 -4.35
C VAL A 137 17.06 -6.16 -5.81
N ALA A 138 16.84 -5.05 -6.53
CA ALA A 138 17.33 -4.89 -7.89
C ALA A 138 18.86 -4.96 -8.00
N ILE A 139 19.57 -4.48 -6.98
CA ILE A 139 21.04 -4.42 -6.95
C ILE A 139 21.65 -5.73 -6.44
N VAL A 140 21.06 -6.36 -5.43
CA VAL A 140 21.66 -7.51 -4.72
C VAL A 140 21.39 -8.83 -5.42
N ASP A 141 20.13 -9.24 -5.50
CA ASP A 141 19.72 -10.46 -6.20
C ASP A 141 18.21 -10.38 -6.52
N PRO A 142 17.86 -9.99 -7.75
CA PRO A 142 16.47 -9.84 -8.15
C PRO A 142 15.72 -11.17 -8.23
N ALA A 143 16.39 -12.32 -8.30
CA ALA A 143 15.74 -13.63 -8.47
C ALA A 143 15.19 -14.19 -7.15
N HIS A 144 15.84 -13.92 -6.01
CA HIS A 144 15.50 -14.54 -4.72
C HIS A 144 15.02 -13.53 -3.66
N GLY A 145 15.02 -12.23 -3.95
CA GLY A 145 14.69 -11.18 -2.99
C GLY A 145 13.20 -10.99 -2.67
N TYR A 146 12.27 -11.71 -3.32
CA TYR A 146 10.84 -11.47 -3.19
C TYR A 146 10.33 -11.62 -1.74
N SER A 147 10.68 -12.71 -1.05
CA SER A 147 10.21 -13.00 0.30
C SER A 147 10.66 -11.94 1.30
N TRP A 148 11.92 -11.50 1.20
CA TRP A 148 12.46 -10.43 2.03
C TRP A 148 11.76 -9.09 1.78
N LEU A 149 11.54 -8.76 0.52
CA LEU A 149 10.87 -7.54 0.12
C LEU A 149 9.43 -7.50 0.63
N ALA A 150 8.68 -8.60 0.46
CA ALA A 150 7.32 -8.72 0.98
C ALA A 150 7.27 -8.64 2.51
N LEU A 151 8.20 -9.27 3.23
CA LEU A 151 8.26 -9.19 4.69
C LEU A 151 8.54 -7.76 5.18
N ILE A 152 9.53 -7.08 4.59
CA ILE A 152 9.89 -5.71 4.99
C ILE A 152 8.70 -4.77 4.75
N ILE A 153 8.11 -4.80 3.55
CA ILE A 153 7.00 -3.89 3.21
C ILE A 153 5.77 -4.23 4.04
N GLY A 154 5.45 -5.51 4.20
CA GLY A 154 4.30 -5.96 4.99
C GLY A 154 4.40 -5.58 6.45
N LEU A 155 5.58 -5.74 7.06
CA LEU A 155 5.82 -5.36 8.45
C LEU A 155 5.74 -3.84 8.64
N VAL A 156 6.34 -3.06 7.75
CA VAL A 156 6.27 -1.59 7.82
C VAL A 156 4.84 -1.09 7.63
N ALA A 157 4.07 -1.70 6.71
CA ALA A 157 2.65 -1.40 6.55
C ALA A 157 1.84 -1.75 7.80
N ALA A 158 2.11 -2.88 8.45
CA ALA A 158 1.44 -3.30 9.68
C ALA A 158 1.74 -2.33 10.84
N VAL A 159 3.00 -1.95 11.03
CA VAL A 159 3.40 -0.97 12.05
C VAL A 159 2.76 0.39 11.75
N ALA A 160 2.78 0.84 10.50
CA ALA A 160 2.12 2.09 10.10
C ALA A 160 0.62 2.06 10.40
N ALA A 161 -0.08 0.96 10.07
CA ALA A 161 -1.49 0.78 10.40
C ALA A 161 -1.75 0.81 11.92
N ALA A 162 -0.94 0.10 12.71
CA ALA A 162 -1.04 0.07 14.16
C ALA A 162 -0.82 1.47 14.77
N THR A 163 0.19 2.23 14.30
CA THR A 163 0.43 3.59 14.79
C THR A 163 -0.72 4.53 14.48
N GLU A 164 -1.35 4.39 13.31
CA GLU A 164 -2.55 5.15 12.95
C GLU A 164 -3.76 4.74 13.80
N MET A 165 -3.93 3.45 14.13
CA MET A 165 -4.97 2.99 15.06
C MET A 165 -4.79 3.54 16.47
N LEU A 166 -3.57 3.51 17.02
CA LEU A 166 -3.26 4.03 18.36
C LEU A 166 -3.47 5.54 18.46
N ARG A 167 -3.24 6.28 17.36
CA ARG A 167 -3.52 7.72 17.29
C ARG A 167 -5.02 8.07 17.29
N ILE A 168 -5.89 7.08 17.07
CA ILE A 168 -7.35 7.26 17.06
C ILE A 168 -7.96 7.07 18.47
N GLU A 169 -7.14 6.80 19.51
CA GLU A 169 -7.66 6.69 20.87
C GLU A 169 -8.51 7.91 21.28
N PRO A 170 -9.76 7.68 21.71
CA PRO A 170 -10.66 8.73 22.11
C PRO A 170 -10.29 9.26 23.51
N GLY A 171 -9.81 10.49 23.59
CA GLY A 171 -10.26 11.35 24.70
C GLY A 171 -11.74 11.66 24.42
N THR A 172 -12.71 11.29 25.23
CA THR A 172 -12.79 11.45 26.68
C THR A 172 -13.63 10.33 27.33
N GLY A 173 -12.97 9.41 28.02
CA GLY A 173 -13.53 8.66 29.14
C GLY A 173 -13.02 9.24 30.44
N HIS A 174 -13.40 10.46 30.78
CA HIS A 174 -13.30 11.02 32.14
C HIS A 174 -14.70 11.48 32.53
N GLY A 175 -15.15 10.98 33.67
CA GLY A 175 -16.47 11.24 34.26
C GLY A 175 -16.67 12.65 34.75
#